data_AF-A0A9X2RW28-F1
#
_entry.id   AF-A0A9X2RW28-F1
#
_cell.length_a   1.000
_cell.length_b   1.000
_cell.length_c   1.000
_cell.angle_alpha   90.00
_cell.angle_beta   90.00
_cell.angle_gamma   90.00
#
_symmetry.space_group_name_H-M   'P 1'
#
loop_
_entity.id
_entity.type
_entity.pdbx_description
1 polymer ?
#
loop_
_entity_poly.entity_id
_entity_poly.type
_entity_poly.pdbx_seq_one_letter_code
_entity_poly.pdbx_strand_id
1 'polypeptide(L)'
;MISRRKLLGGIAASAAAAGTGLALAGGRASGAPSAKAAASLPLTIVNKTGKYENGSVWLYIVGNAGDQQVRVTPDGTTAPVALSDNGSDGFTDYAIPLSGSGDTKLNLPQMSGRIYVALGSKLKLKVVEDGAGKAALQYPAGWVSGDPNFDIMHDCAEFTYNDSGMFCNTTMVDMFSVPLSIHLTGAEDQTTGTLKDGARDKVFSDLAGVDAFKKLIIGDNLRVIAPGHGMASGLFAEDYFASYVDQVWDAYGSKDLKVTTNAGTFTGRVSDGKFSFTGPASVSFDKPSTKDVLFCDGALAAPNDGTTGPVAAILGAGFNRSTLHNADAQPTTDPAAFYGEDVTNHYAKAMHAATVDGKAYGFAFDDVAEFASYIQDTAPKEITLTLTPF
;
A
#
# COMPACT_ATOMS: atom_id res chain seq x y z
N MET A 1 10.46 -20.11 -7.32
CA MET A 1 10.23 -18.65 -7.24
C MET A 1 8.85 -18.41 -6.66
N ILE A 2 8.77 -17.99 -5.40
CA ILE A 2 7.52 -17.55 -4.78
C ILE A 2 7.20 -16.21 -5.44
N SER A 3 6.04 -16.10 -6.10
CA SER A 3 5.62 -14.85 -6.77
C SER A 3 5.52 -13.71 -5.74
N ARG A 4 6.08 -12.54 -6.07
CA ARG A 4 6.04 -11.28 -5.30
C ARG A 4 4.64 -10.94 -4.72
N ARG A 5 3.57 -11.46 -5.34
CA ARG A 5 2.16 -11.23 -4.95
C ARG A 5 1.66 -12.03 -3.76
N LYS A 6 2.30 -13.13 -3.36
CA LYS A 6 1.84 -13.93 -2.22
C LYS A 6 2.00 -13.21 -0.87
N LEU A 7 2.79 -12.13 -0.83
CA LEU A 7 3.26 -11.57 0.43
C LEU A 7 2.64 -10.22 0.82
N LEU A 8 1.98 -9.51 -0.10
CA LEU A 8 1.41 -8.18 0.16
C LEU A 8 -0.08 -8.06 -0.17
N GLY A 9 -0.74 -9.11 -0.66
CA GLY A 9 -2.18 -9.10 -0.99
C GLY A 9 -3.15 -9.01 0.20
N GLY A 10 -2.70 -8.51 1.36
CA GLY A 10 -3.48 -8.45 2.58
C GLY A 10 -3.85 -7.03 2.96
N ILE A 11 -5.14 -6.72 2.81
CA ILE A 11 -5.87 -5.58 3.41
C ILE A 11 -5.90 -4.30 2.57
N ALA A 12 -6.52 -4.37 1.39
CA ALA A 12 -7.48 -3.32 1.01
C ALA A 12 -8.78 -3.62 1.77
N ALA A 13 -8.94 -3.06 2.96
CA ALA A 13 -10.18 -3.21 3.72
C ALA A 13 -11.28 -2.37 3.08
N SER A 14 -11.99 -2.95 2.11
CA SER A 14 -13.36 -2.54 1.85
C SER A 14 -14.19 -2.86 3.10
N ALA A 15 -14.53 -1.84 3.89
CA ALA A 15 -15.54 -1.96 4.93
C ALA A 15 -16.90 -2.22 4.25
N ALA A 16 -17.23 -3.49 4.01
CA ALA A 16 -18.56 -3.94 3.67
C ALA A 16 -18.79 -5.32 4.31
N ALA A 17 -19.85 -5.39 5.11
CA ALA A 17 -20.26 -6.56 5.86
C ALA A 17 -20.80 -7.69 4.96
N ALA A 18 -20.83 -8.90 5.56
CA ALA A 18 -21.60 -10.11 5.23
C ALA A 18 -20.76 -11.28 4.68
N GLY A 19 -20.81 -12.38 5.42
CA GLY A 19 -19.95 -13.53 5.26
C GLY A 19 -20.38 -14.54 4.20
N THR A 20 -19.52 -15.52 3.98
CA THR A 20 -19.89 -16.94 3.82
C THR A 20 -18.61 -17.76 4.00
N GLY A 21 -18.68 -18.73 4.91
CA GLY A 21 -17.54 -19.55 5.31
C GLY A 21 -17.30 -20.73 4.38
N LEU A 22 -16.06 -21.20 4.37
CA LEU A 22 -15.73 -22.57 3.98
C LEU A 22 -14.61 -23.09 4.88
N ALA A 23 -14.96 -24.03 5.75
CA ALA A 23 -14.03 -24.71 6.66
C ALA A 23 -13.29 -25.82 5.93
N LEU A 24 -11.98 -25.93 6.15
CA LEU A 24 -11.18 -27.11 5.79
C LEU A 24 -10.50 -27.66 7.06
N ALA A 25 -10.94 -28.85 7.47
CA ALA A 25 -10.40 -29.59 8.59
C ALA A 25 -9.02 -30.18 8.23
N GLY A 26 -8.04 -29.99 9.10
CA GLY A 26 -6.70 -30.60 9.00
C GLY A 26 -6.33 -31.31 10.31
N GLY A 27 -5.96 -32.59 10.19
CA GLY A 27 -5.69 -33.49 11.31
C GLY A 27 -4.45 -33.14 12.16
N ARG A 28 -4.48 -33.63 13.40
CA ARG A 28 -3.42 -33.49 14.41
C ARG A 28 -2.17 -34.27 14.03
N ALA A 29 -1.01 -33.63 14.14
CA ALA A 29 0.27 -34.29 14.34
C ALA A 29 1.01 -33.63 15.52
N SER A 30 1.27 -34.43 16.54
CA SER A 30 1.98 -34.10 17.77
C SER A 30 3.49 -34.10 17.57
N GLY A 31 4.13 -33.01 17.97
CA GLY A 31 5.57 -32.89 18.14
C GLY A 31 5.90 -31.44 18.47
N ALA A 32 6.08 -31.12 19.76
CA ALA A 32 6.49 -29.78 20.17
C ALA A 32 7.98 -29.59 19.83
N PRO A 33 8.36 -28.66 18.94
CA PRO A 33 9.74 -28.23 18.85
C PRO A 33 10.01 -27.29 20.02
N SER A 34 11.15 -27.48 20.68
CA SER A 34 11.73 -26.47 21.57
C SER A 34 11.82 -25.14 20.80
N ALA A 35 11.19 -24.09 21.33
CA ALA A 35 11.15 -22.77 20.71
C ALA A 35 12.58 -22.21 20.60
N LYS A 36 13.21 -22.35 19.43
CA LYS A 36 14.23 -21.39 19.03
C LYS A 36 13.57 -20.02 19.10
N ALA A 37 14.14 -19.08 19.84
CA ALA A 37 13.76 -17.68 19.70
C ALA A 37 13.81 -17.35 18.20
N ALA A 38 12.67 -16.99 17.62
CA ALA A 38 12.64 -16.50 16.24
C ALA A 38 13.63 -15.33 16.19
N ALA A 39 14.58 -15.36 15.24
CA ALA A 39 15.53 -14.27 15.10
C ALA A 39 14.72 -12.99 14.83
N SER A 40 14.78 -12.02 15.74
CA SER A 40 14.21 -10.70 15.52
C SER A 40 15.16 -9.89 14.66
N LEU A 41 14.62 -9.05 13.76
CA LEU A 41 15.42 -8.14 12.96
C LEU A 41 15.62 -6.83 13.72
N PRO A 42 16.87 -6.35 13.93
CA PRO A 42 17.12 -5.01 14.42
C PRO A 42 16.37 -3.96 13.61
N LEU A 43 15.61 -3.11 14.31
CA LEU A 43 14.85 -1.99 13.75
C LEU A 43 15.35 -0.68 14.36
N THR A 44 15.80 0.23 13.50
CA THR A 44 16.18 1.59 13.88
C THR A 44 15.13 2.58 13.36
N ILE A 45 14.58 3.41 14.25
CA ILE A 45 13.70 4.53 13.88
C ILE A 45 14.48 5.83 14.00
N VAL A 46 14.54 6.57 12.90
CA VAL A 46 15.27 7.83 12.77
C VAL A 46 14.27 8.95 12.54
N ASN A 47 14.28 9.96 13.41
CA ASN A 47 13.47 11.17 13.24
C ASN A 47 14.31 12.28 12.62
N LYS A 48 14.07 12.57 11.34
CA LYS A 48 14.66 13.71 10.61
C LYS A 48 13.59 14.68 10.12
N THR A 49 12.42 14.70 10.76
CA THR A 49 11.30 15.54 10.32
C THR A 49 11.65 17.03 10.34
N GLY A 50 12.58 17.46 11.19
CA GLY A 50 12.96 18.86 11.37
C GLY A 50 11.86 19.73 12.00
N LYS A 51 10.69 19.15 12.27
CA LYS A 51 9.48 19.84 12.76
C LYS A 51 8.96 19.29 14.08
N TYR A 52 9.20 18.00 14.35
CA TYR A 52 8.74 17.33 15.56
C TYR A 52 9.93 16.71 16.30
N GLU A 53 10.09 17.08 17.58
CA GLU A 53 11.04 16.42 18.48
C GLU A 53 10.59 14.98 18.78
N ASN A 54 11.52 14.09 19.13
CA ASN A 54 11.20 12.67 19.42
C ASN A 54 10.08 12.48 20.44
N GLY A 55 9.99 13.35 21.46
CA GLY A 55 8.94 13.28 22.47
C GLY A 55 7.52 13.57 21.96
N SER A 56 7.38 14.02 20.70
CA SER A 56 6.10 14.28 20.02
C SER A 56 5.83 13.31 18.87
N VAL A 57 6.55 12.17 18.83
CA VAL A 57 6.38 11.12 17.83
C VAL A 57 6.08 9.80 18.53
N TRP A 58 5.04 9.10 18.07
CA TRP A 58 4.63 7.80 18.58
C TRP A 58 4.65 6.76 17.48
N LEU A 59 5.22 5.60 17.78
CA LEU A 59 5.32 4.44 16.91
C LEU A 59 4.26 3.41 17.28
N TYR A 60 3.68 2.72 16.29
CA TYR A 60 2.81 1.56 16.51
C TYR A 60 3.20 0.47 15.52
N ILE A 61 3.58 -0.70 16.02
CA ILE A 61 3.88 -1.86 15.17
C ILE A 61 2.79 -2.90 15.44
N VAL A 62 1.94 -3.11 14.45
CA VAL A 62 0.72 -3.94 14.55
C VAL A 62 0.57 -4.78 13.31
N GLY A 63 -0.01 -5.97 13.44
CA GLY A 63 -0.14 -6.89 12.32
C GLY A 63 -0.53 -8.29 12.77
N ASN A 64 -0.04 -9.31 12.07
CA ASN A 64 -0.34 -10.71 12.33
C ASN A 64 0.94 -11.53 12.52
N ALA A 65 0.94 -12.39 13.53
CA ALA A 65 1.88 -13.50 13.67
C ALA A 65 1.11 -14.81 13.43
N GLY A 66 1.30 -15.41 12.25
CA GLY A 66 0.39 -16.46 11.77
C GLY A 66 -1.03 -15.93 11.63
N ASP A 67 -2.02 -16.64 12.18
CA ASP A 67 -3.44 -16.26 12.14
C ASP A 67 -3.90 -15.40 13.34
N GLN A 68 -2.95 -14.96 14.18
CA GLN A 68 -3.25 -14.15 15.36
C GLN A 68 -2.82 -12.71 15.13
N GLN A 69 -3.74 -11.78 15.38
CA GLN A 69 -3.41 -10.37 15.34
C GLN A 69 -2.64 -9.96 16.61
N VAL A 70 -1.52 -9.26 16.40
CA VAL A 70 -0.53 -8.91 17.42
C VAL A 70 -0.11 -7.45 17.28
N ARG A 71 0.49 -6.95 18.36
CA ARG A 71 1.29 -5.72 18.41
C ARG A 71 2.70 -6.05 18.86
N VAL A 72 3.63 -5.13 18.61
CA VAL A 72 4.95 -5.13 19.27
C VAL A 72 4.86 -4.25 20.52
N THR A 73 5.53 -4.67 21.59
CA THR A 73 5.65 -3.94 22.85
C THR A 73 6.89 -3.02 22.82
N PRO A 74 7.03 -2.06 23.76
CA PRO A 74 8.22 -1.22 23.85
C PRO A 74 9.56 -1.98 24.02
N ASP A 75 9.53 -3.20 24.55
CA ASP A 75 10.70 -4.10 24.66
C ASP A 75 10.99 -4.90 23.38
N GLY A 76 10.23 -4.71 22.30
CA GLY A 76 10.46 -5.37 21.00
C GLY A 76 9.95 -6.82 20.94
N THR A 77 8.96 -7.18 21.77
CA THR A 77 8.34 -8.52 21.77
C THR A 77 6.92 -8.47 21.23
N THR A 78 6.40 -9.60 20.73
CA THR A 78 5.00 -9.67 20.28
C THR A 78 4.04 -9.89 21.46
N ALA A 79 2.90 -9.20 21.43
CA ALA A 79 1.77 -9.45 22.31
C ALA A 79 0.48 -9.51 21.48
N PRO A 80 -0.46 -10.42 21.78
CA PRO A 80 -1.75 -10.43 21.11
C PRO A 80 -2.53 -9.15 21.41
N VAL A 81 -3.34 -8.70 20.46
CA VAL A 81 -4.35 -7.68 20.76
C VAL A 81 -5.48 -8.31 21.57
N ALA A 82 -6.07 -7.56 22.49
CA ALA A 82 -7.20 -8.02 23.29
C ALA A 82 -8.27 -6.93 23.42
N LEU A 83 -9.54 -7.34 23.49
CA LEU A 83 -10.66 -6.42 23.76
C LEU A 83 -10.48 -5.65 25.08
N SER A 84 -9.82 -6.27 26.06
CA SER A 84 -9.48 -5.68 27.35
C SER A 84 -8.40 -4.60 27.29
N ASP A 85 -7.71 -4.46 26.15
CA ASP A 85 -6.71 -3.41 25.96
C ASP A 85 -7.36 -2.05 25.67
N ASN A 86 -8.66 -2.03 25.33
CA ASN A 86 -9.39 -0.78 25.19
C ASN A 86 -9.59 -0.14 26.58
N GLY A 87 -9.11 1.09 26.74
CA GLY A 87 -9.30 1.90 27.93
C GLY A 87 -10.72 2.40 28.10
N SER A 88 -10.92 3.27 29.11
CA SER A 88 -12.23 3.85 29.42
C SER A 88 -12.79 4.74 28.31
N ASP A 89 -11.95 5.24 27.42
CA ASP A 89 -12.32 6.02 26.23
C ASP A 89 -12.63 5.14 25.01
N GLY A 90 -12.47 3.81 25.14
CA GLY A 90 -12.78 2.84 24.11
C GLY A 90 -11.65 2.58 23.10
N PHE A 91 -10.44 3.08 23.36
CA PHE A 91 -9.25 2.90 22.50
C PHE A 91 -8.10 2.26 23.26
N THR A 92 -7.18 1.63 22.55
CA THR A 92 -5.96 1.06 23.12
C THR A 92 -4.84 2.09 23.23
N ASP A 93 -3.90 1.87 24.15
CA ASP A 93 -2.62 2.61 24.20
C ASP A 93 -1.46 1.69 23.79
N TYR A 94 -1.35 1.45 22.49
CA TYR A 94 -0.25 0.67 21.91
C TYR A 94 0.94 1.52 21.47
N ALA A 95 0.99 2.79 21.88
CA ALA A 95 2.04 3.71 21.47
C ALA A 95 3.39 3.30 22.07
N ILE A 96 4.40 3.18 21.21
CA ILE A 96 5.80 3.05 21.60
C ILE A 96 6.44 4.45 21.47
N PRO A 97 6.90 5.06 22.58
CA PRO A 97 7.58 6.35 22.51
C PRO A 97 8.95 6.20 21.85
N LEU A 98 9.40 7.23 21.12
CA LEU A 98 10.78 7.29 20.67
C LEU A 98 11.73 7.57 21.84
N SER A 99 13.00 7.18 21.69
CA SER A 99 14.10 7.58 22.57
C SER A 99 14.12 9.09 22.74
N GLY A 100 14.36 9.58 23.96
CA GLY A 100 14.38 11.03 24.24
C GLY A 100 15.43 11.83 23.44
N SER A 101 16.46 11.17 22.91
CA SER A 101 17.45 11.74 22.01
C SER A 101 18.04 10.67 21.10
N GLY A 102 18.48 11.07 19.89
CA GLY A 102 19.08 10.15 18.91
C GLY A 102 18.07 9.17 18.33
N ASP A 103 18.59 8.08 17.76
CA ASP A 103 17.77 7.06 17.11
C ASP A 103 17.11 6.14 18.13
N THR A 104 15.90 5.67 17.82
CA THR A 104 15.20 4.67 18.63
C THR A 104 15.51 3.28 18.09
N LYS A 105 15.99 2.38 18.94
CA LYS A 105 16.35 1.01 18.55
C LYS A 105 15.40 0.01 19.18
N LEU A 106 14.85 -0.87 18.36
CA LEU A 106 13.89 -1.91 18.72
C LEU A 106 14.26 -3.21 18.01
N ASN A 107 13.58 -4.29 18.37
CA ASN A 107 13.62 -5.55 17.65
C ASN A 107 12.28 -5.75 16.95
N LEU A 108 12.33 -6.10 15.66
CA LEU A 108 11.16 -6.43 14.85
C LEU A 108 11.00 -7.96 14.81
N PRO A 109 10.00 -8.53 15.49
CA PRO A 109 9.74 -9.97 15.45
C PRO A 109 9.21 -10.39 14.07
N GLN A 110 9.25 -11.69 13.78
CA GLN A 110 8.61 -12.23 12.58
C GLN A 110 7.09 -12.01 12.64
N MET A 111 6.57 -11.21 11.72
CA MET A 111 5.16 -10.89 11.57
C MET A 111 4.93 -10.23 10.20
N SER A 112 3.67 -10.09 9.80
CA SER A 112 3.25 -9.26 8.67
C SER A 112 2.39 -8.12 9.20
N GLY A 113 2.69 -6.87 8.85
CA GLY A 113 2.00 -5.75 9.46
C GLY A 113 2.46 -4.38 8.98
N ARG A 114 2.15 -3.39 9.82
CA ARG A 114 2.42 -1.98 9.59
C ARG A 114 3.22 -1.39 10.74
N ILE A 115 4.13 -0.51 10.39
CA ILE A 115 4.82 0.40 11.30
C ILE A 115 4.19 1.78 11.08
N TYR A 116 3.22 2.15 11.92
CA TYR A 116 2.64 3.49 11.91
C TYR A 116 3.51 4.46 12.70
N VAL A 117 3.60 5.69 12.21
CA VAL A 117 4.12 6.84 12.95
C VAL A 117 3.04 7.88 13.07
N ALA A 118 2.93 8.51 14.23
CA ALA A 118 2.02 9.62 14.49
C ALA A 118 2.77 10.78 15.11
N LEU A 119 2.50 12.00 14.65
CA LEU A 119 3.23 13.21 15.00
C LEU A 119 2.27 14.22 15.65
N GLY A 120 2.72 14.87 16.73
CA GLY A 120 1.93 15.81 17.52
C GLY A 120 0.81 15.21 18.40
N SER A 121 0.16 14.10 18.01
CA SER A 121 -0.75 13.33 18.88
C SER A 121 -0.70 11.82 18.63
N LYS A 122 -1.05 11.03 19.68
CA LYS A 122 -1.19 9.57 19.61
C LYS A 122 -2.39 9.15 18.75
N LEU A 123 -2.23 8.09 17.95
CA LEU A 123 -3.35 7.40 17.30
C LEU A 123 -4.30 6.78 18.32
N LYS A 124 -5.58 6.77 17.94
CA LYS A 124 -6.70 6.09 18.57
C LYS A 124 -6.98 4.79 17.82
N LEU A 125 -6.34 3.72 18.26
CA LEU A 125 -6.57 2.36 17.77
C LEU A 125 -7.64 1.69 18.63
N LYS A 126 -8.48 0.84 18.03
CA LYS A 126 -9.53 0.14 18.76
C LYS A 126 -9.48 -1.34 18.47
N VAL A 127 -9.59 -2.18 19.50
CA VAL A 127 -9.78 -3.62 19.33
C VAL A 127 -11.27 -3.92 19.35
N VAL A 128 -11.74 -4.63 18.33
CA VAL A 128 -13.11 -5.10 18.13
C VAL A 128 -13.12 -6.61 17.99
N GLU A 129 -14.31 -7.21 18.00
CA GLU A 129 -14.49 -8.62 17.66
C GLU A 129 -14.72 -8.74 16.15
N ASP A 130 -13.92 -9.56 15.47
CA ASP A 130 -14.09 -9.83 14.04
C ASP A 130 -15.26 -10.79 13.76
N GLY A 131 -15.54 -11.05 12.48
CA GLY A 131 -16.63 -11.95 12.08
C GLY A 131 -16.47 -13.41 12.52
N ALA A 132 -15.30 -13.81 13.01
CA ALA A 132 -15.00 -15.12 13.54
C ALA A 132 -14.89 -15.15 15.08
N GLY A 133 -15.23 -14.05 15.76
CA GLY A 133 -15.18 -13.94 17.22
C GLY A 133 -13.78 -13.68 17.79
N LYS A 134 -12.78 -13.36 16.95
CA LYS A 134 -11.42 -13.06 17.39
C LYS A 134 -11.23 -11.57 17.61
N ALA A 135 -10.33 -11.21 18.53
CA ALA A 135 -9.90 -9.84 18.70
C ALA A 135 -9.17 -9.34 17.45
N ALA A 136 -9.60 -8.19 16.92
CA ALA A 136 -9.04 -7.56 15.74
C ALA A 136 -9.01 -6.03 15.87
N LEU A 137 -8.01 -5.40 15.29
CA LEU A 137 -7.74 -3.99 15.31
C LEU A 137 -8.53 -3.32 14.20
N GLN A 138 -9.27 -2.28 14.56
CA GLN A 138 -9.70 -1.26 13.62
C GLN A 138 -8.51 -0.33 13.36
N TYR A 139 -7.93 -0.43 12.17
CA TYR A 139 -6.82 0.41 11.74
C TYR A 139 -7.28 1.87 11.52
N PRO A 140 -6.36 2.85 11.65
CA PRO A 140 -6.67 4.25 11.35
C PRO A 140 -7.10 4.41 9.89
N ALA A 141 -8.19 5.14 9.66
CA ALA A 141 -8.61 5.55 8.33
C ALA A 141 -8.46 7.06 8.17
N GLY A 142 -7.23 7.54 7.93
CA GLY A 142 -6.89 8.97 7.81
C GLY A 142 -7.58 9.71 6.65
N TRP A 143 -8.30 8.99 5.80
CA TRP A 143 -9.10 9.48 4.69
C TRP A 143 -10.61 9.54 4.98
N VAL A 144 -11.06 9.11 6.16
CA VAL A 144 -12.47 9.15 6.58
C VAL A 144 -12.65 10.26 7.60
N SER A 145 -13.44 11.30 7.29
CA SER A 145 -13.61 12.49 8.14
C SER A 145 -14.21 12.20 9.52
N GLY A 146 -14.96 11.11 9.66
CA GLY A 146 -15.50 10.64 10.94
C GLY A 146 -14.54 9.77 11.76
N ASP A 147 -13.37 9.42 11.21
CA ASP A 147 -12.37 8.61 11.93
C ASP A 147 -11.72 9.44 13.04
N PRO A 148 -11.53 8.90 14.25
CA PRO A 148 -10.91 9.61 15.37
C PRO A 148 -9.45 10.04 15.11
N ASN A 149 -8.82 9.51 14.06
CA ASN A 149 -7.46 9.83 13.62
C ASN A 149 -7.40 10.82 12.46
N PHE A 150 -8.55 11.33 11.98
CA PHE A 150 -8.60 12.21 10.82
C PHE A 150 -7.78 13.50 11.00
N ASP A 151 -7.68 14.07 12.20
CA ASP A 151 -6.88 15.29 12.42
C ASP A 151 -5.45 15.00 12.90
N ILE A 152 -5.05 13.73 12.98
CA ILE A 152 -3.72 13.32 13.44
C ILE A 152 -2.80 13.15 12.22
N MET A 153 -1.63 13.79 12.25
CA MET A 153 -0.59 13.58 11.24
C MET A 153 0.03 12.20 11.42
N HIS A 154 -0.24 11.28 10.49
CA HIS A 154 0.24 9.91 10.57
C HIS A 154 0.41 9.29 9.19
N ASP A 155 1.29 8.31 9.12
CA ASP A 155 1.53 7.49 7.93
C ASP A 155 2.08 6.12 8.36
N CYS A 156 2.25 5.18 7.43
CA CYS A 156 2.83 3.89 7.75
C CYS A 156 3.76 3.32 6.68
N ALA A 157 4.73 2.54 7.14
CA ALA A 157 5.42 1.56 6.32
C ALA A 157 4.77 0.17 6.50
N GLU A 158 4.75 -0.62 5.44
CA GLU A 158 4.25 -1.99 5.44
C GLU A 158 5.42 -2.97 5.37
N PHE A 159 5.28 -4.12 6.01
CA PHE A 159 6.29 -5.16 5.96
C PHE A 159 5.72 -6.56 6.17
N THR A 160 6.46 -7.55 5.67
CA THR A 160 6.39 -8.93 6.12
C THR A 160 7.80 -9.40 6.42
N TYR A 161 8.03 -9.86 7.65
CA TYR A 161 9.25 -10.51 8.07
C TYR A 161 8.97 -11.95 8.50
N ASN A 162 9.59 -12.91 7.81
CA ASN A 162 9.43 -14.33 8.08
C ASN A 162 10.69 -15.10 7.67
N ASP A 163 10.62 -16.43 7.67
CA ASP A 163 11.75 -17.31 7.31
C ASP A 163 12.26 -17.14 5.87
N SER A 164 11.47 -16.50 4.98
CA SER A 164 11.89 -16.19 3.60
C SER A 164 12.62 -14.86 3.47
N GLY A 165 12.67 -14.04 4.53
CA GLY A 165 13.34 -12.75 4.53
C GLY A 165 12.44 -11.58 4.96
N MET A 166 12.90 -10.37 4.62
CA MET A 166 12.18 -9.11 4.81
C MET A 166 11.68 -8.59 3.47
N PHE A 167 10.44 -8.13 3.47
CA PHE A 167 9.78 -7.54 2.31
C PHE A 167 9.01 -6.33 2.83
N CYS A 168 9.34 -5.14 2.35
CA CYS A 168 8.85 -3.91 2.96
C CYS A 168 8.70 -2.79 1.94
N ASN A 169 7.79 -1.87 2.25
CA ASN A 169 7.49 -0.73 1.39
C ASN A 169 7.05 0.48 2.21
N THR A 170 7.37 1.66 1.71
CA THR A 170 6.57 2.84 2.01
C THR A 170 5.34 2.81 1.11
N THR A 171 4.21 3.34 1.57
CA THR A 171 2.97 3.30 0.81
C THR A 171 2.30 4.65 0.77
N MET A 172 1.73 4.97 -0.40
CA MET A 172 0.88 6.14 -0.61
C MET A 172 -0.47 5.72 -1.22
N VAL A 173 -0.82 4.42 -1.15
CA VAL A 173 -2.03 3.86 -1.78
C VAL A 173 -3.30 4.48 -1.20
N ASP A 174 -3.30 4.75 0.12
CA ASP A 174 -4.46 5.32 0.80
C ASP A 174 -4.33 6.84 0.99
N MET A 175 -3.14 7.33 1.33
CA MET A 175 -2.86 8.74 1.56
C MET A 175 -1.35 9.02 1.58
N PHE A 176 -0.96 10.28 1.52
CA PHE A 176 0.39 10.77 1.76
C PHE A 176 0.35 11.87 2.82
N SER A 177 1.01 11.65 3.96
CA SER A 177 1.05 12.60 5.08
C SER A 177 2.47 12.84 5.59
N VAL A 178 3.14 11.77 6.03
CA VAL A 178 4.49 11.81 6.63
C VAL A 178 5.46 11.21 5.62
N PRO A 179 6.47 11.97 5.17
CA PRO A 179 7.54 11.42 4.34
C PRO A 179 8.31 10.30 5.08
N LEU A 180 8.30 9.10 4.51
CA LEU A 180 8.99 7.92 5.06
C LEU A 180 10.02 7.39 4.07
N SER A 181 11.14 6.90 4.59
CA SER A 181 12.16 6.16 3.83
C SER A 181 12.54 4.90 4.59
N ILE A 182 12.76 3.80 3.85
CA ILE A 182 13.23 2.53 4.39
C ILE A 182 14.62 2.26 3.84
N HIS A 183 15.55 1.94 4.74
CA HIS A 183 16.87 1.39 4.42
C HIS A 183 16.96 -0.03 4.98
N LEU A 184 17.23 -1.00 4.11
CA LEU A 184 17.32 -2.42 4.44
C LEU A 184 18.72 -2.92 4.09
N THR A 185 19.39 -3.51 5.07
CA THR A 185 20.70 -4.15 4.88
C THR A 185 20.60 -5.65 5.14
N GLY A 186 21.35 -6.45 4.37
CA GLY A 186 21.32 -7.90 4.47
C GLY A 186 22.34 -8.57 3.56
N ALA A 187 21.84 -9.27 2.56
CA ALA A 187 22.60 -9.69 1.39
C ALA A 187 22.86 -8.51 0.44
N GLU A 188 21.94 -7.54 0.40
CA GLU A 188 22.05 -6.29 -0.34
C GLU A 188 21.98 -5.08 0.61
N ASP A 189 22.22 -3.89 0.05
CA ASP A 189 22.09 -2.60 0.72
C ASP A 189 21.14 -1.73 -0.11
N GLN A 190 19.89 -1.58 0.35
CA GLN A 190 18.78 -1.05 -0.44
C GLN A 190 18.06 0.08 0.30
N THR A 191 17.73 1.15 -0.41
CA THR A 191 16.91 2.26 0.12
C THR A 191 15.77 2.59 -0.83
N THR A 192 14.58 2.88 -0.30
CA THR A 192 13.45 3.38 -1.08
C THR A 192 12.57 4.34 -0.29
N GLY A 193 11.73 5.11 -0.96
CA GLY A 193 10.79 6.07 -0.36
C GLY A 193 11.39 7.43 -0.01
N THR A 194 12.72 7.59 -0.07
CA THR A 194 13.39 8.87 0.18
C THR A 194 12.86 9.96 -0.77
N LEU A 195 12.33 11.04 -0.20
CA LEU A 195 11.93 12.23 -0.95
C LEU A 195 13.13 13.13 -1.28
N LYS A 196 13.02 13.87 -2.38
CA LYS A 196 13.92 14.99 -2.69
C LYS A 196 13.68 16.15 -1.73
N ASP A 197 14.66 17.02 -1.56
CA ASP A 197 14.52 18.22 -0.72
C ASP A 197 13.33 19.09 -1.15
N GLY A 198 12.48 19.46 -0.19
CA GLY A 198 11.26 20.26 -0.44
C GLY A 198 10.17 19.55 -1.23
N ALA A 199 10.31 18.25 -1.52
CA ALA A 199 9.39 17.55 -2.41
C ALA A 199 8.02 17.31 -1.79
N ARG A 200 7.90 17.20 -0.46
CA ARG A 200 6.60 17.11 0.20
C ARG A 200 5.75 18.34 -0.13
N ASP A 201 6.25 19.55 0.13
CA ASP A 201 5.56 20.80 -0.23
C ASP A 201 5.27 20.89 -1.73
N LYS A 202 6.19 20.41 -2.57
CA LYS A 202 5.96 20.33 -4.01
C LYS A 202 4.79 19.42 -4.37
N VAL A 203 4.63 18.26 -3.73
CA VAL A 203 3.47 17.37 -3.94
C VAL A 203 2.16 18.11 -3.65
N PHE A 204 2.08 18.80 -2.50
CA PHE A 204 0.89 19.58 -2.16
C PHE A 204 0.63 20.70 -3.18
N SER A 205 1.67 21.44 -3.59
CA SER A 205 1.54 22.52 -4.58
C SER A 205 1.13 22.00 -5.96
N ASP A 206 1.72 20.90 -6.42
CA ASP A 206 1.41 20.29 -7.72
C ASP A 206 -0.06 19.87 -7.77
N LEU A 207 -0.55 19.21 -6.71
CA LEU A 207 -1.94 18.73 -6.65
C LEU A 207 -2.95 19.86 -6.40
N ALA A 208 -2.56 20.94 -5.70
CA ALA A 208 -3.38 22.14 -5.59
C ALA A 208 -3.62 22.81 -6.95
N GLY A 209 -2.68 22.65 -7.89
CA GLY A 209 -2.77 23.12 -9.27
C GLY A 209 -3.65 22.28 -10.19
N VAL A 210 -4.12 21.10 -9.76
CA VAL A 210 -4.98 20.23 -10.56
C VAL A 210 -6.40 20.24 -9.98
N ASP A 211 -7.35 20.79 -10.73
CA ASP A 211 -8.72 21.04 -10.25
C ASP A 211 -9.43 19.79 -9.69
N ALA A 212 -9.20 18.63 -10.30
CA ALA A 212 -9.77 17.36 -9.85
C ALA A 212 -9.15 16.84 -8.54
N PHE A 213 -7.90 17.20 -8.23
CA PHE A 213 -7.14 16.66 -7.10
C PHE A 213 -7.01 17.63 -5.93
N LYS A 214 -7.19 18.95 -6.13
CA LYS A 214 -7.00 19.96 -5.07
C LYS A 214 -7.87 19.73 -3.83
N LYS A 215 -9.06 19.13 -3.99
CA LYS A 215 -9.97 18.81 -2.87
C LYS A 215 -9.51 17.61 -2.03
N LEU A 216 -8.52 16.86 -2.49
CA LEU A 216 -7.93 15.73 -1.77
C LEU A 216 -6.87 16.18 -0.76
N ILE A 217 -6.47 17.45 -0.78
CA ILE A 217 -5.60 18.06 0.22
C ILE A 217 -6.43 18.41 1.46
N ILE A 218 -6.05 17.86 2.61
CA ILE A 218 -6.77 17.98 3.87
C ILE A 218 -5.94 18.74 4.90
N GLY A 219 -6.60 19.54 5.74
CA GLY A 219 -6.05 20.02 7.01
C GLY A 219 -4.82 20.92 6.91
N ASP A 220 -4.80 21.87 5.95
CA ASP A 220 -3.65 22.77 5.70
C ASP A 220 -2.33 22.00 5.49
N ASN A 221 -2.30 21.21 4.41
CA ASN A 221 -1.21 20.29 4.08
C ASN A 221 -0.90 19.25 5.17
N LEU A 222 -1.91 18.84 5.95
CA LEU A 222 -1.83 17.70 6.87
C LEU A 222 -1.58 16.41 6.08
N ARG A 223 -2.36 16.19 5.01
CA ARG A 223 -2.21 15.05 4.10
C ARG A 223 -2.88 15.29 2.75
N VAL A 224 -2.56 14.43 1.80
CA VAL A 224 -3.35 14.22 0.59
C VAL A 224 -3.97 12.82 0.66
N ILE A 225 -5.28 12.70 0.50
CA ILE A 225 -5.94 11.39 0.42
C ILE A 225 -5.89 10.86 -1.02
N ALA A 226 -5.75 9.55 -1.20
CA ALA A 226 -5.77 8.96 -2.53
C ALA A 226 -7.14 9.19 -3.22
N PRO A 227 -7.16 9.37 -4.55
CA PRO A 227 -8.39 9.73 -5.28
C PRO A 227 -9.52 8.70 -5.12
N GLY A 228 -9.20 7.41 -4.94
CA GLY A 228 -10.20 6.37 -4.69
C GLY A 228 -10.98 6.62 -3.39
N HIS A 229 -10.30 7.01 -2.31
CA HIS A 229 -10.93 7.38 -1.05
C HIS A 229 -11.63 8.75 -1.13
N GLY A 230 -11.07 9.67 -1.92
CA GLY A 230 -11.72 10.94 -2.24
C GLY A 230 -13.09 10.75 -2.89
N MET A 231 -13.22 9.77 -3.78
CA MET A 231 -14.50 9.43 -4.41
C MET A 231 -15.55 8.98 -3.38
N ALA A 232 -15.17 8.08 -2.46
CA ALA A 232 -16.05 7.61 -1.39
C ALA A 232 -16.53 8.75 -0.46
N SER A 233 -15.78 9.87 -0.41
CA SER A 233 -16.10 11.07 0.36
C SER A 233 -16.71 12.21 -0.47
N GLY A 234 -17.02 11.98 -1.76
CA GLY A 234 -17.59 12.99 -2.66
C GLY A 234 -16.61 14.12 -3.05
N LEU A 235 -15.30 13.91 -2.85
CA LEU A 235 -14.24 14.89 -3.14
C LEU A 235 -13.59 14.67 -4.52
N PHE A 236 -13.84 13.52 -5.15
CA PHE A 236 -13.33 13.15 -6.47
C PHE A 236 -14.46 12.68 -7.37
N ALA A 237 -14.40 13.00 -8.66
CA ALA A 237 -15.47 12.65 -9.61
C ALA A 237 -15.48 11.14 -9.91
N GLU A 238 -16.66 10.52 -9.88
CA GLU A 238 -16.85 9.08 -10.15
C GLU A 238 -16.59 8.70 -11.61
N ASP A 239 -16.61 9.68 -12.52
CA ASP A 239 -16.43 9.53 -13.97
C ASP A 239 -15.09 10.09 -14.48
N TYR A 240 -14.16 10.48 -13.58
CA TYR A 240 -12.89 11.13 -13.96
C TYR A 240 -12.10 10.37 -15.04
N PHE A 241 -12.02 9.04 -14.97
CA PHE A 241 -11.30 8.22 -15.95
C PHE A 241 -12.14 7.80 -17.16
N ALA A 242 -13.44 8.10 -17.19
CA ALA A 242 -14.37 7.55 -18.16
C ALA A 242 -13.96 7.85 -19.62
N SER A 243 -13.57 9.10 -19.89
CA SER A 243 -13.16 9.51 -21.24
C SER A 243 -11.88 8.79 -21.71
N TYR A 244 -10.91 8.59 -20.81
CA TYR A 244 -9.69 7.86 -21.14
C TYR A 244 -9.94 6.36 -21.31
N VAL A 245 -10.81 5.77 -20.49
CA VAL A 245 -11.27 4.39 -20.66
C VAL A 245 -11.95 4.22 -22.02
N ASP A 246 -12.82 5.13 -22.43
CA ASP A 246 -13.47 5.09 -23.75
C ASP A 246 -12.44 5.13 -24.89
N GLN A 247 -11.43 6.00 -24.81
CA GLN A 247 -10.34 6.06 -25.80
C GLN A 247 -9.58 4.74 -25.92
N VAL A 248 -9.30 4.08 -24.80
CA VAL A 248 -8.62 2.77 -24.78
C VAL A 248 -9.52 1.70 -25.41
N TRP A 249 -10.81 1.68 -25.07
CA TRP A 249 -11.76 0.73 -25.65
C TRP A 249 -11.91 0.91 -27.17
N ASP A 250 -12.04 2.15 -27.63
CA ASP A 250 -12.18 2.48 -29.04
C ASP A 250 -10.92 2.11 -29.83
N ALA A 251 -9.74 2.46 -29.30
CA ALA A 251 -8.46 2.13 -29.92
C ALA A 251 -8.35 0.63 -30.16
N TYR A 252 -8.58 -0.18 -29.12
CA TYR A 252 -8.45 -1.63 -29.20
C TYR A 252 -9.69 -2.35 -29.73
N GLY A 253 -10.70 -1.64 -30.22
CA GLY A 253 -11.69 -2.22 -31.13
C GLY A 253 -11.08 -2.50 -32.51
N SER A 254 -10.07 -1.72 -32.91
CA SER A 254 -9.49 -1.72 -34.26
C SER A 254 -8.09 -2.32 -34.35
N LYS A 255 -7.33 -2.38 -33.25
CA LYS A 255 -5.98 -2.96 -33.18
C LYS A 255 -5.82 -3.87 -31.95
N ASP A 256 -4.75 -4.65 -31.94
CA ASP A 256 -4.43 -5.54 -30.82
C ASP A 256 -3.65 -4.80 -29.73
N LEU A 257 -3.87 -5.21 -28.47
CA LEU A 257 -2.98 -4.93 -27.35
C LEU A 257 -2.23 -6.19 -26.96
N LYS A 258 -0.91 -6.11 -26.82
CA LYS A 258 -0.10 -7.21 -26.28
C LYS A 258 0.19 -6.97 -24.80
N VAL A 259 -0.21 -7.90 -23.95
CA VAL A 259 0.10 -7.89 -22.51
C VAL A 259 1.02 -9.05 -22.19
N THR A 260 2.27 -8.77 -21.81
CA THR A 260 3.25 -9.80 -21.46
C THR A 260 3.32 -10.00 -19.95
N THR A 261 3.10 -11.24 -19.53
CA THR A 261 3.13 -11.68 -18.13
C THR A 261 4.20 -12.76 -17.95
N ASN A 262 4.38 -13.24 -16.71
CA ASN A 262 5.22 -14.41 -16.44
C ASN A 262 4.70 -15.70 -17.09
N ALA A 263 3.42 -15.78 -17.45
CA ALA A 263 2.84 -16.92 -18.17
C ALA A 263 3.07 -16.84 -19.69
N GLY A 264 3.50 -15.69 -20.20
CA GLY A 264 3.66 -15.41 -21.63
C GLY A 264 2.85 -14.20 -22.08
N THR A 265 2.83 -13.97 -23.39
CA THR A 265 2.15 -12.82 -24.03
C THR A 265 0.72 -13.16 -24.39
N PHE A 266 -0.20 -12.33 -23.90
CA PHE A 266 -1.61 -12.31 -24.24
C PHE A 266 -1.86 -11.25 -25.33
N THR A 267 -2.68 -11.56 -26.31
CA THR A 267 -3.11 -10.62 -27.37
C THR A 267 -4.60 -10.32 -27.18
N GLY A 268 -4.91 -9.05 -26.97
CA GLY A 268 -6.23 -8.55 -26.64
C GLY A 268 -6.89 -7.76 -27.75
N ARG A 269 -8.20 -7.90 -27.85
CA ARG A 269 -9.07 -7.08 -28.71
C ARG A 269 -10.38 -6.77 -27.99
N VAL A 270 -10.92 -5.57 -28.22
CA VAL A 270 -12.26 -5.21 -27.78
C VAL A 270 -13.27 -5.67 -28.83
N SER A 271 -14.23 -6.50 -28.41
CA SER A 271 -15.37 -6.94 -29.22
C SER A 271 -16.57 -7.19 -28.32
N ASP A 272 -17.78 -6.88 -28.79
CA ASP A 272 -19.03 -7.09 -28.04
C ASP A 272 -19.01 -6.49 -26.62
N GLY A 273 -18.36 -5.32 -26.47
CA GLY A 273 -18.24 -4.60 -25.20
C GLY A 273 -17.20 -5.13 -24.22
N LYS A 274 -16.52 -6.24 -24.52
CA LYS A 274 -15.49 -6.84 -23.66
C LYS A 274 -14.09 -6.71 -24.26
N PHE A 275 -13.09 -6.50 -23.42
CA PHE A 275 -11.69 -6.59 -23.81
C PHE A 275 -11.20 -8.02 -23.58
N SER A 276 -11.17 -8.83 -24.66
CA SER A 276 -10.87 -10.25 -24.60
C SER A 276 -9.45 -10.54 -25.06
N PHE A 277 -8.73 -11.35 -24.30
CA PHE A 277 -7.34 -11.71 -24.52
C PHE A 277 -7.19 -13.21 -24.74
N THR A 278 -6.34 -13.59 -25.69
CA THR A 278 -5.95 -14.97 -25.97
C THR A 278 -4.44 -15.14 -25.92
N GLY A 279 -3.95 -16.37 -25.76
CA GLY A 279 -2.53 -16.66 -25.57
C GLY A 279 -2.37 -17.81 -24.57
N PRO A 280 -1.58 -17.64 -23.49
CA PRO A 280 -1.43 -18.65 -22.44
C PRO A 280 -2.75 -19.10 -21.79
N ALA A 281 -3.75 -18.23 -21.76
CA ALA A 281 -5.13 -18.53 -21.41
C ALA A 281 -6.10 -17.58 -22.15
N SER A 282 -7.40 -17.87 -22.08
CA SER A 282 -8.44 -16.92 -22.52
C SER A 282 -8.98 -16.18 -21.30
N VAL A 283 -8.86 -14.85 -21.30
CA VAL A 283 -9.34 -13.97 -20.21
C VAL A 283 -10.07 -12.79 -20.81
N SER A 284 -11.03 -12.21 -20.10
CA SER A 284 -11.82 -11.08 -20.61
C SER A 284 -12.18 -10.11 -19.50
N PHE A 285 -12.18 -8.83 -19.82
CA PHE A 285 -12.50 -7.74 -18.89
C PHE A 285 -13.68 -6.93 -19.38
N ASP A 286 -14.58 -6.58 -18.47
CA ASP A 286 -15.62 -5.58 -18.72
C ASP A 286 -14.99 -4.19 -18.74
N LYS A 287 -15.70 -3.20 -19.31
CA LYS A 287 -15.24 -1.80 -19.30
C LYS A 287 -15.17 -1.28 -17.86
N PRO A 288 -13.99 -0.86 -17.35
CA PRO A 288 -13.82 -0.42 -15.98
C PRO A 288 -14.38 0.97 -15.76
N SER A 289 -14.94 1.18 -14.58
CA SER A 289 -15.24 2.50 -14.03
C SER A 289 -13.97 3.20 -13.51
N THR A 290 -14.07 4.48 -13.18
CA THR A 290 -13.01 5.21 -12.45
C THR A 290 -12.65 4.50 -11.13
N LYS A 291 -13.65 3.91 -10.45
CA LYS A 291 -13.42 3.17 -9.20
C LYS A 291 -12.58 1.92 -9.45
N ASP A 292 -12.91 1.15 -10.48
CA ASP A 292 -12.15 -0.05 -10.86
C ASP A 292 -10.70 0.30 -11.22
N VAL A 293 -10.48 1.43 -11.93
CA VAL A 293 -9.14 1.92 -12.24
C VAL A 293 -8.36 2.30 -10.97
N LEU A 294 -8.94 3.10 -10.08
CA LEU A 294 -8.24 3.65 -8.92
C LEU A 294 -7.95 2.61 -7.82
N PHE A 295 -8.87 1.67 -7.59
CA PHE A 295 -8.66 0.59 -6.62
C PHE A 295 -8.01 -0.65 -7.23
N CYS A 296 -7.90 -0.70 -8.56
CA CYS A 296 -7.50 -1.89 -9.31
C CYS A 296 -8.33 -3.14 -8.91
N ASP A 297 -9.64 -2.97 -8.85
CA ASP A 297 -10.61 -3.97 -8.40
C ASP A 297 -11.80 -4.04 -9.37
N GLY A 298 -12.83 -4.84 -9.05
CA GLY A 298 -14.06 -4.96 -9.82
C GLY A 298 -13.79 -5.48 -11.23
N ALA A 299 -14.01 -4.66 -12.26
CA ALA A 299 -13.68 -5.01 -13.64
C ALA A 299 -12.18 -5.28 -13.86
N LEU A 300 -11.32 -4.84 -12.94
CA LEU A 300 -9.87 -5.06 -12.93
C LEU A 300 -9.40 -5.91 -11.74
N ALA A 301 -10.30 -6.65 -11.09
CA ALA A 301 -9.93 -7.55 -10.00
C ALA A 301 -8.85 -8.55 -10.46
N ALA A 302 -7.77 -8.65 -9.67
CA ALA A 302 -6.57 -9.41 -10.05
C ALA A 302 -6.36 -10.66 -9.17
N PRO A 303 -7.05 -11.78 -9.45
CA PRO A 303 -6.89 -13.01 -8.67
C PRO A 303 -5.47 -13.58 -8.77
N ASN A 304 -5.02 -14.30 -7.74
CA ASN A 304 -3.71 -14.96 -7.73
C ASN A 304 -3.70 -16.29 -8.55
N ASP A 305 -4.28 -16.28 -9.75
CA ASP A 305 -4.45 -17.44 -10.64
C ASP A 305 -3.29 -17.66 -11.63
N GLY A 306 -2.38 -16.69 -11.74
CA GLY A 306 -1.24 -16.75 -12.65
C GLY A 306 -1.55 -16.39 -14.11
N THR A 307 -2.80 -16.09 -14.45
CA THR A 307 -3.24 -15.74 -15.82
C THR A 307 -4.09 -14.47 -15.82
N THR A 308 -5.34 -14.52 -15.33
CA THR A 308 -6.25 -13.37 -15.30
C THR A 308 -5.68 -12.24 -14.46
N GLY A 309 -5.21 -12.54 -13.25
CA GLY A 309 -4.72 -11.49 -12.36
C GLY A 309 -3.47 -10.77 -12.86
N PRO A 310 -2.47 -11.45 -13.44
CA PRO A 310 -1.36 -10.77 -14.13
C PRO A 310 -1.79 -9.83 -15.25
N VAL A 311 -2.77 -10.21 -16.08
CA VAL A 311 -3.28 -9.32 -17.12
C VAL A 311 -4.04 -8.14 -16.51
N ALA A 312 -4.92 -8.38 -15.54
CA ALA A 312 -5.67 -7.35 -14.82
C ALA A 312 -4.76 -6.31 -14.18
N ALA A 313 -3.68 -6.76 -13.51
CA ALA A 313 -2.73 -5.87 -12.85
C ALA A 313 -2.00 -4.96 -13.85
N ILE A 314 -1.58 -5.51 -15.00
CA ILE A 314 -0.92 -4.72 -16.05
C ILE A 314 -1.89 -3.70 -16.67
N LEU A 315 -3.16 -4.08 -16.89
CA LEU A 315 -4.18 -3.15 -17.34
C LEU A 315 -4.44 -2.04 -16.31
N GLY A 316 -4.60 -2.39 -15.02
CA GLY A 316 -4.78 -1.42 -13.94
C GLY A 316 -3.63 -0.41 -13.84
N ALA A 317 -2.38 -0.88 -13.94
CA ALA A 317 -1.22 -0.01 -13.99
C ALA A 317 -1.21 0.87 -15.25
N GLY A 318 -1.55 0.32 -16.42
CA GLY A 318 -1.63 1.06 -17.67
C GLY A 318 -2.74 2.13 -17.69
N PHE A 319 -3.86 1.91 -17.01
CA PHE A 319 -4.89 2.94 -16.82
C PHE A 319 -4.42 4.07 -15.90
N ASN A 320 -3.89 3.73 -14.72
CA ASN A 320 -3.40 4.72 -13.77
C ASN A 320 -2.28 5.59 -14.35
N ARG A 321 -1.36 4.97 -15.10
CA ARG A 321 -0.24 5.65 -15.77
C ARG A 321 -0.61 6.27 -17.12
N SER A 322 -1.86 6.14 -17.54
CA SER A 322 -2.38 6.60 -18.84
C SER A 322 -1.48 6.22 -20.03
N THR A 323 -1.06 4.94 -20.12
CA THR A 323 -0.18 4.44 -21.19
C THR A 323 -0.88 3.57 -22.23
N LEU A 324 -2.04 2.99 -21.89
CA LEU A 324 -2.77 2.08 -22.76
C LEU A 324 -3.18 2.67 -24.11
N HIS A 325 -3.55 3.96 -24.21
CA HIS A 325 -3.93 4.50 -25.52
C HIS A 325 -2.74 4.54 -26.51
N ASN A 326 -1.54 4.82 -25.98
CA ASN A 326 -0.34 5.17 -26.75
C ASN A 326 0.63 4.01 -27.01
N ALA A 327 0.51 2.90 -26.29
CA ALA A 327 1.41 1.76 -26.41
C ALA A 327 0.63 0.47 -26.72
N ASP A 328 0.97 -0.21 -27.81
CA ASP A 328 0.38 -1.51 -28.20
C ASP A 328 1.01 -2.72 -27.49
N ALA A 329 2.02 -2.50 -26.65
CA ALA A 329 2.67 -3.49 -25.82
C ALA A 329 2.76 -3.03 -24.35
N GLN A 330 2.37 -3.92 -23.44
CA GLN A 330 2.30 -3.67 -22.00
C GLN A 330 2.92 -4.83 -21.20
N PRO A 331 3.47 -4.58 -20.00
CA PRO A 331 3.60 -3.25 -19.40
C PRO A 331 4.69 -2.42 -20.09
N THR A 332 4.46 -1.12 -20.24
CA THR A 332 5.52 -0.17 -20.57
C THR A 332 6.50 -0.06 -19.40
N THR A 333 7.81 -0.06 -19.68
CA THR A 333 8.87 0.02 -18.66
C THR A 333 9.65 1.33 -18.70
N ASP A 334 9.37 2.20 -19.67
CA ASP A 334 9.98 3.54 -19.75
C ASP A 334 9.16 4.53 -18.91
N PRO A 335 9.69 5.06 -17.80
CA PRO A 335 8.97 6.01 -16.95
C PRO A 335 8.64 7.32 -17.68
N ALA A 336 9.36 7.68 -18.74
CA ALA A 336 9.06 8.89 -19.52
C ALA A 336 7.71 8.80 -20.25
N ALA A 337 7.18 7.59 -20.44
CA ALA A 337 5.88 7.37 -21.07
C ALA A 337 4.70 7.50 -20.08
N PHE A 338 4.95 7.59 -18.77
CA PHE A 338 3.87 7.57 -17.77
C PHE A 338 3.29 8.96 -17.55
N TYR A 339 1.98 8.99 -17.30
CA TYR A 339 1.25 10.20 -16.88
C TYR A 339 1.33 11.37 -17.87
N GLY A 340 1.39 11.05 -19.17
CA GLY A 340 1.48 12.01 -20.27
C GLY A 340 0.15 12.58 -20.74
N GLU A 341 -0.97 11.96 -20.37
CA GLU A 341 -2.32 12.41 -20.73
C GLU A 341 -2.90 13.40 -19.72
N ASP A 342 -3.86 14.22 -20.16
CA ASP A 342 -4.60 15.14 -19.27
C ASP A 342 -5.38 14.37 -18.20
N VAL A 343 -6.06 13.29 -18.60
CA VAL A 343 -6.75 12.36 -17.70
C VAL A 343 -5.77 11.25 -17.32
N THR A 344 -5.16 11.42 -16.16
CA THR A 344 -4.21 10.46 -15.58
C THR A 344 -4.27 10.49 -14.05
N ASN A 345 -3.59 9.55 -13.38
CA ASN A 345 -3.47 9.57 -11.93
C ASN A 345 -2.42 10.61 -11.50
N HIS A 346 -2.81 11.89 -11.46
CA HIS A 346 -1.92 13.00 -11.06
C HIS A 346 -1.40 12.87 -9.63
N TYR A 347 -2.16 12.19 -8.75
CA TYR A 347 -1.70 11.85 -7.40
C TYR A 347 -0.46 10.94 -7.43
N ALA A 348 -0.54 9.81 -8.13
CA ALA A 348 0.60 8.90 -8.26
C ALA A 348 1.78 9.58 -8.98
N LYS A 349 1.50 10.34 -10.05
CA LYS A 349 2.50 11.15 -10.77
C LYS A 349 3.31 12.05 -9.83
N ALA A 350 2.64 12.77 -8.93
CA ALA A 350 3.28 13.66 -7.97
C ALA A 350 4.19 12.88 -7.00
N MET A 351 3.76 11.71 -6.53
CA MET A 351 4.56 10.89 -5.61
C MET A 351 5.84 10.34 -6.27
N HIS A 352 5.75 9.80 -7.50
CA HIS A 352 6.94 9.37 -8.24
C HIS A 352 7.89 10.53 -8.53
N ALA A 353 7.36 11.71 -8.88
CA ALA A 353 8.19 12.88 -9.12
C ALA A 353 8.92 13.36 -7.85
N ALA A 354 8.32 13.12 -6.67
CA ALA A 354 8.85 13.53 -5.38
C ALA A 354 9.99 12.64 -4.85
N THR A 355 9.99 11.34 -5.18
CA THR A 355 10.99 10.40 -4.68
C THR A 355 12.31 10.46 -5.46
N VAL A 356 13.41 10.18 -4.78
CA VAL A 356 14.77 10.22 -5.35
C VAL A 356 14.99 9.12 -6.39
N ASP A 357 14.49 7.92 -6.12
CA ASP A 357 14.59 6.74 -6.99
C ASP A 357 13.49 6.68 -8.06
N GLY A 358 12.56 7.64 -8.06
CA GLY A 358 11.40 7.67 -8.95
C GLY A 358 10.37 6.58 -8.64
N LYS A 359 10.49 5.87 -7.52
CA LYS A 359 9.59 4.80 -7.10
C LYS A 359 8.63 5.29 -6.02
N ALA A 360 7.37 4.91 -6.12
CA ALA A 360 6.33 5.23 -5.15
C ALA A 360 5.24 4.17 -5.23
N TYR A 361 4.55 3.90 -4.13
CA TYR A 361 3.37 3.04 -4.13
C TYR A 361 2.12 3.92 -4.18
N GLY A 362 1.83 4.53 -5.34
CA GLY A 362 0.75 5.51 -5.50
C GLY A 362 -0.63 4.90 -5.77
N PHE A 363 -0.67 3.63 -6.18
CA PHE A 363 -1.88 2.82 -6.41
C PHE A 363 -1.55 1.32 -6.28
N ALA A 364 -2.57 0.46 -6.19
CA ALA A 364 -2.40 -0.94 -5.78
C ALA A 364 -1.47 -1.80 -6.66
N PHE A 365 -1.27 -1.45 -7.94
CA PHE A 365 -0.42 -2.20 -8.87
C PHE A 365 0.77 -1.38 -9.40
N ASP A 366 1.29 -0.46 -8.59
CA ASP A 366 2.50 0.29 -8.95
C ASP A 366 3.76 -0.60 -9.04
N ASP A 367 3.69 -1.81 -8.47
CA ASP A 367 4.73 -2.83 -8.55
C ASP A 367 4.91 -3.41 -9.97
N VAL A 368 3.93 -3.21 -10.86
CA VAL A 368 4.06 -3.55 -12.29
C VAL A 368 5.24 -2.77 -12.88
N ALA A 369 6.20 -3.51 -13.43
CA ALA A 369 7.48 -3.01 -13.92
C ALA A 369 8.39 -2.36 -12.84
N GLU A 370 8.21 -2.73 -11.57
CA GLU A 370 9.12 -2.42 -10.45
C GLU A 370 9.18 -0.94 -10.03
N PHE A 371 8.09 -0.19 -10.20
CA PHE A 371 7.99 1.23 -9.85
C PHE A 371 7.41 1.51 -8.44
N ALA A 372 6.94 0.48 -7.73
CA ALA A 372 6.58 0.60 -6.32
C ALA A 372 7.81 0.88 -5.44
N SER A 373 7.63 1.67 -4.39
CA SER A 373 8.62 1.90 -3.32
C SER A 373 8.75 0.69 -2.40
N TYR A 374 9.16 -0.43 -2.98
CA TYR A 374 9.25 -1.76 -2.37
C TYR A 374 10.66 -2.33 -2.50
N ILE A 375 11.17 -2.88 -1.42
CA ILE A 375 12.47 -3.56 -1.34
C ILE A 375 12.34 -4.87 -0.56
N GLN A 376 13.24 -5.81 -0.84
CA GLN A 376 13.26 -7.12 -0.17
C GLN A 376 14.66 -7.69 -0.04
N ASP A 377 14.89 -8.47 1.01
CA ASP A 377 16.15 -9.17 1.25
C ASP A 377 15.88 -10.55 1.87
N THR A 378 16.49 -11.60 1.33
CA THR A 378 16.31 -12.99 1.81
C THR A 378 17.19 -13.35 3.01
N ALA A 379 18.14 -12.49 3.38
CA ALA A 379 19.03 -12.62 4.52
C ALA A 379 19.19 -11.25 5.24
N PRO A 380 18.09 -10.64 5.70
CA PRO A 380 18.10 -9.30 6.26
C PRO A 380 18.87 -9.26 7.59
N LYS A 381 19.61 -8.17 7.83
CA LYS A 381 20.42 -7.92 9.02
C LYS A 381 19.90 -6.76 9.86
N GLU A 382 19.42 -5.69 9.21
CA GLU A 382 18.86 -4.51 9.89
C GLU A 382 17.91 -3.78 8.95
N ILE A 383 16.84 -3.22 9.52
CA ILE A 383 15.93 -2.28 8.84
C ILE A 383 15.96 -0.94 9.58
N THR A 384 16.03 0.15 8.82
CA THR A 384 15.90 1.51 9.33
C THR A 384 14.69 2.17 8.69
N LEU A 385 13.77 2.69 9.51
CA LEU A 385 12.69 3.56 9.07
C LEU A 385 13.04 5.00 9.44
N THR A 386 13.18 5.86 8.44
CA THR A 386 13.44 7.29 8.65
C THR A 386 12.18 8.09 8.34
N LEU A 387 11.72 8.90 9.31
CA LEU A 387 10.80 10.00 9.04
C LEU A 387 11.64 11.14 8.43
N THR A 388 11.54 11.35 7.12
CA THR A 388 12.38 12.31 6.40
C THR A 388 11.90 13.75 6.61
N PRO A 389 12.68 14.78 6.23
CA PRO A 389 12.27 16.17 6.39
C PRO A 389 10.92 16.48 5.74
N PHE A 390 10.20 17.42 6.37
CA PHE A 390 8.96 17.99 5.84
C PHE A 390 9.20 18.92 4.67
#